data_AF-S8FJ15-F1
#
_entry.id   AF-S8FJ15-F1
#
_cell.length_a   1.000
_cell.length_b   1.000
_cell.length_c   1.000
_cell.angle_alpha   90.00
_cell.angle_beta   90.00
_cell.angle_gamma   90.00
#
_symmetry.space_group_name_H-M   'P 1'
#
loop_
_entity.id
_entity.type
_entity.pdbx_description
1 polymer ?
#
loop_
_entity_poly.entity_id
_entity_poly.type
_entity_poly.pdbx_seq_one_letter_code
_entity_poly.pdbx_strand_id
1 'polypeptide(L)'
;MKMHHYLRQWGFDVKKSTAFLRSTISQMIRYTFATMRNKSSNRVAKSCGGRCEVQQDQVIWLGNHAFHTVFSRKPKIYGPLIKWLQVELSRPKGRRLRKSFRGIVKEGLSTLTLLAF
;
A
#
# COMPACT_ATOMS: atom_id res chain seq x y z
N MET A 1 3.57 2.93 -9.18
CA MET A 1 3.54 3.41 -10.58
C MET A 1 2.44 2.74 -11.42
N LYS A 2 2.32 1.40 -11.45
CA LYS A 2 1.37 0.67 -12.33
C LYS A 2 -0.08 1.18 -12.30
N MET A 3 -0.68 1.35 -11.12
CA MET A 3 -2.07 1.85 -11.04
C MET A 3 -2.23 3.25 -11.67
N HIS A 4 -1.29 4.17 -11.46
CA HIS A 4 -1.32 5.47 -12.13
C HIS A 4 -1.26 5.32 -13.66
N HIS A 5 -0.40 4.42 -14.14
CA HIS A 5 -0.26 4.16 -15.57
C HIS A 5 -1.56 3.61 -16.18
N TYR A 6 -2.17 2.61 -15.56
CA TYR A 6 -3.44 2.04 -16.03
C TYR A 6 -4.58 3.07 -16.03
N LEU A 7 -4.73 3.85 -14.96
CA LEU A 7 -5.77 4.89 -14.89
C LEU A 7 -5.57 5.96 -15.97
N ARG A 8 -4.32 6.31 -16.27
CA ARG A 8 -4.00 7.25 -17.35
C ARG A 8 -4.30 6.65 -18.73
N GLN A 9 -3.87 5.42 -18.99
CA GLN A 9 -4.09 4.75 -20.28
C GLN A 9 -5.58 4.54 -20.58
N TRP A 10 -6.38 4.26 -19.55
CA TRP A 10 -7.83 4.07 -19.71
C TRP A 10 -8.63 5.38 -19.79
N GLY A 11 -7.96 6.55 -19.72
CA GLY A 11 -8.67 7.85 -19.70
C GLY A 11 -9.60 8.01 -18.48
N PHE A 12 -9.28 7.34 -17.38
CA PHE A 12 -10.19 7.18 -16.25
C PHE A 12 -10.37 8.48 -15.46
N ASP A 13 -11.60 8.95 -15.25
CA ASP A 13 -11.88 10.12 -14.41
C ASP A 13 -11.79 9.76 -12.92
N VAL A 14 -10.59 9.94 -12.38
CA VAL A 14 -10.26 9.67 -10.96
C VAL A 14 -11.20 10.40 -10.00
N LYS A 15 -11.65 11.61 -10.35
CA LYS A 15 -12.50 12.41 -9.44
C LYS A 15 -13.88 11.76 -9.33
N LYS A 16 -14.49 11.39 -10.46
CA LYS A 16 -15.82 10.75 -10.50
C LYS A 16 -15.81 9.34 -9.90
N SER A 17 -14.70 8.63 -10.01
CA SER A 17 -14.61 7.22 -9.62
C SER A 17 -13.86 6.97 -8.31
N THR A 18 -13.82 7.98 -7.43
CA THR A 18 -13.07 7.92 -6.16
C THR A 18 -13.47 6.71 -5.29
N ALA A 19 -14.78 6.40 -5.20
CA ALA A 19 -15.27 5.27 -4.40
C ALA A 19 -14.75 3.91 -4.90
N PHE A 20 -14.79 3.70 -6.22
CA PHE A 20 -14.23 2.53 -6.86
C PHE A 20 -12.74 2.39 -6.53
N LEU A 21 -11.96 3.46 -6.71
CA LEU A 21 -10.51 3.43 -6.47
C LEU A 21 -10.18 3.15 -4.99
N ARG A 22 -10.94 3.69 -4.04
CA ARG A 22 -10.78 3.37 -2.61
C ARG A 22 -11.02 1.88 -2.34
N SER A 23 -12.07 1.31 -2.94
CA SER A 23 -12.38 -0.11 -2.82
C SER A 23 -11.28 -0.97 -3.43
N THR A 24 -10.81 -0.65 -4.65
CA THR A 24 -9.73 -1.36 -5.33
C THR A 24 -8.44 -1.33 -4.52
N ILE A 25 -8.02 -0.17 -4.00
CA ILE A 25 -6.82 -0.05 -3.16
C ILE A 25 -6.94 -0.96 -1.92
N SER A 26 -8.08 -0.89 -1.24
CA SER A 26 -8.32 -1.69 -0.04
C SER A 26 -8.30 -3.20 -0.33
N GLN A 27 -8.92 -3.61 -1.44
CA GLN A 27 -8.92 -5.00 -1.89
C GLN A 27 -7.52 -5.48 -2.27
N MET A 28 -6.75 -4.69 -3.03
CA MET A 28 -5.38 -5.04 -3.41
C MET A 28 -4.48 -5.26 -2.19
N ILE A 29 -4.60 -4.40 -1.18
CA ILE A 29 -3.85 -4.52 0.07
C ILE A 29 -4.23 -5.80 0.82
N ARG A 30 -5.53 -6.07 0.98
CA ARG A 30 -6.02 -7.29 1.64
C ARG A 30 -5.61 -8.56 0.90
N TYR A 31 -5.71 -8.54 -0.43
CA TYR A 31 -5.27 -9.62 -1.30
C TYR A 31 -3.76 -9.87 -1.16
N THR A 32 -2.96 -8.81 -1.04
CA THR A 32 -1.51 -8.93 -0.81
C THR A 32 -1.23 -9.68 0.49
N PHE A 33 -1.89 -9.31 1.58
CA PHE A 33 -1.75 -10.02 2.85
C PHE A 33 -2.18 -11.50 2.75
N ALA A 34 -3.34 -11.76 2.13
CA ALA A 34 -3.80 -13.14 1.92
C ALA A 34 -2.79 -13.96 1.10
N THR A 35 -2.22 -13.37 0.06
CA THR A 35 -1.20 -14.01 -0.78
C THR A 35 0.07 -14.29 0.00
N MET A 36 0.54 -13.35 0.84
CA MET A 36 1.69 -13.56 1.73
C MET A 36 1.45 -14.76 2.65
N ARG A 37 0.28 -14.81 3.31
CA ARG A 37 -0.09 -15.91 4.21
C ARG A 37 -0.17 -17.24 3.46
N ASN A 38 -0.80 -17.27 2.30
CA ASN A 38 -0.93 -18.49 1.49
C ASN A 38 0.45 -19.00 1.04
N LYS A 39 1.34 -18.11 0.60
CA LYS A 39 2.72 -18.47 0.23
C LYS A 39 3.53 -19.00 1.42
N SER A 40 3.36 -18.42 2.60
CA SER A 40 4.06 -18.88 3.81
C SER A 40 3.53 -20.19 4.39
N SER A 41 2.30 -20.58 4.04
CA SER A 41 1.59 -21.72 4.65
C SER A 41 1.41 -22.90 3.71
N ASN A 42 1.95 -22.82 2.48
CA ASN A 42 1.94 -23.95 1.56
C ASN A 42 2.83 -25.10 2.09
N ARG A 43 2.62 -26.31 1.56
CA ARG A 43 3.27 -27.53 2.07
C ARG A 43 4.79 -27.41 2.11
N VAL A 44 5.38 -26.88 1.04
CA VAL A 44 6.83 -26.71 0.90
C VAL A 44 7.38 -25.70 1.91
N ALA A 45 6.72 -24.55 2.03
CA ALA A 45 7.08 -23.52 2.99
C ALA A 45 7.01 -24.06 4.41
N LYS A 46 5.94 -24.77 4.78
CA LYS A 46 5.81 -25.40 6.10
C LYS A 46 6.90 -26.42 6.39
N SER A 47 7.25 -27.28 5.43
CA SER A 47 8.35 -28.24 5.60
C SER A 47 9.72 -27.56 5.79
N CYS A 48 9.88 -26.33 5.29
CA CYS A 48 11.09 -25.52 5.46
C CYS A 48 10.99 -24.52 6.63
N GLY A 49 10.02 -24.65 7.53
CA GLY A 49 9.86 -23.74 8.67
C GLY A 49 9.28 -22.36 8.34
N GLY A 50 8.67 -22.21 7.18
CA GLY A 50 8.03 -20.97 6.72
C GLY A 50 6.92 -20.50 7.66
N ARG A 51 6.99 -19.22 8.04
CA ARG A 51 6.01 -18.55 8.90
C ARG A 51 5.70 -17.16 8.33
N CYS A 52 4.50 -16.66 8.58
CA CYS A 52 4.13 -15.27 8.33
C CYS A 52 3.71 -14.64 9.65
N GLU A 53 4.65 -13.95 10.28
CA GLU A 53 4.43 -13.23 11.54
C GLU A 53 3.94 -11.80 11.30
N VAL A 54 3.87 -11.38 10.03
CA VAL A 54 3.36 -10.09 9.62
C VAL A 54 1.86 -10.04 9.91
N GLN A 55 1.41 -9.00 10.61
CA GLN A 55 0.01 -8.79 10.92
C GLN A 55 -0.70 -8.02 9.80
N GLN A 56 -1.98 -8.30 9.60
CA GLN A 56 -2.78 -7.64 8.56
C GLN A 56 -2.79 -6.10 8.71
N ASP A 57 -2.91 -5.60 9.94
CA ASP A 57 -2.90 -4.15 10.22
C ASP A 57 -1.58 -3.48 9.78
N GLN A 58 -0.45 -4.20 9.86
CA GLN A 58 0.85 -3.73 9.41
C GLN A 58 0.90 -3.62 7.88
N VAL A 59 0.40 -4.63 7.17
CA VAL A 59 0.31 -4.62 5.70
C VAL A 59 -0.65 -3.54 5.22
N ILE A 60 -1.77 -3.34 5.92
CA ILE A 60 -2.72 -2.27 5.59
C ILE A 60 -2.05 -0.91 5.70
N TRP A 61 -1.34 -0.66 6.80
CA TRP A 61 -0.66 0.61 7.00
C TRP A 61 0.44 0.85 5.95
N LEU A 62 1.29 -0.14 5.69
CA LEU A 62 2.35 -0.05 4.69
C LEU A 62 1.78 0.16 3.28
N GLY A 63 0.72 -0.56 2.93
CA GLY A 63 0.03 -0.42 1.65
C GLY A 63 -0.55 0.99 1.47
N ASN A 64 -1.30 1.48 2.46
CA ASN A 64 -1.83 2.84 2.44
C ASN A 64 -0.72 3.90 2.35
N HIS A 65 0.39 3.69 3.07
CA HIS A 65 1.56 4.57 3.01
C HIS A 65 2.16 4.59 1.60
N ALA A 66 2.35 3.43 0.97
CA ALA A 66 2.89 3.33 -0.38
C ALA A 66 1.99 4.03 -1.42
N PHE A 67 0.67 3.82 -1.35
CA PHE A 67 -0.28 4.53 -2.23
C PHE A 67 -0.25 6.04 -1.99
N HIS A 68 -0.20 6.47 -0.73
CA HIS A 68 -0.12 7.89 -0.38
C HIS A 68 1.15 8.51 -0.95
N THR A 69 2.32 7.89 -0.74
CA THR A 69 3.59 8.36 -1.29
C THR A 69 3.55 8.53 -2.81
N VAL A 70 3.00 7.55 -3.54
CA VAL A 70 2.94 7.62 -5.01
C VAL A 70 1.95 8.67 -5.49
N PHE A 71 0.75 8.73 -4.92
CA PHE A 71 -0.28 9.67 -5.35
C PHE A 71 0.00 11.12 -4.95
N SER A 72 0.68 11.34 -3.83
CA SER A 72 1.09 12.68 -3.38
C SER A 72 2.07 13.37 -4.33
N ARG A 73 2.73 12.63 -5.24
CA ARG A 73 3.51 13.23 -6.34
C ARG A 73 2.63 13.86 -7.44
N LYS A 74 1.32 13.60 -7.43
CA LYS A 74 0.35 14.03 -8.47
C LYS A 74 -0.95 14.54 -7.83
N PRO A 75 -0.88 15.58 -6.97
CA PRO A 75 -1.99 15.99 -6.12
C PRO A 75 -3.19 16.54 -6.91
N LYS A 76 -2.96 17.17 -8.07
CA LYS A 76 -4.03 17.70 -8.94
C LYS A 76 -4.99 16.61 -9.44
N ILE A 77 -4.49 15.39 -9.62
CA ILE A 77 -5.25 14.24 -10.13
C ILE A 77 -5.88 13.48 -8.95
N TYR A 78 -5.09 13.22 -7.91
CA TYR A 78 -5.46 12.28 -6.84
C TYR A 78 -5.91 12.93 -5.53
N GLY A 79 -6.18 14.24 -5.52
CA GLY A 79 -6.54 15.00 -4.31
C GLY A 79 -7.53 14.30 -3.36
N PRO A 80 -8.70 13.81 -3.84
CA PRO A 80 -9.67 13.11 -3.00
C PRO A 80 -9.15 11.79 -2.40
N LEU A 81 -8.27 11.07 -3.10
CA LEU A 81 -7.65 9.84 -2.61
C LEU A 81 -6.54 10.13 -1.61
N ILE A 82 -5.73 11.16 -1.84
CA ILE A 82 -4.67 11.59 -0.92
C ILE A 82 -5.29 11.96 0.43
N LYS A 83 -6.37 12.77 0.43
CA LYS A 83 -7.10 13.14 1.65
C LYS A 83 -7.59 11.90 2.41
N TRP A 84 -8.20 10.95 1.71
CA TRP A 84 -8.66 9.70 2.32
C TRP A 84 -7.52 8.87 2.91
N LEU A 85 -6.43 8.67 2.16
CA LEU A 85 -5.26 7.93 2.63
C LEU A 85 -4.63 8.60 3.85
N GLN A 86 -4.57 9.93 3.88
CA GLN A 86 -4.07 10.67 5.03
C GLN A 86 -4.92 10.44 6.28
N VAL A 87 -6.25 10.35 6.13
CA VAL A 87 -7.16 9.98 7.24
C VAL A 87 -6.86 8.57 7.73
N GLU A 88 -6.74 7.59 6.82
CA GLU A 88 -6.39 6.21 7.18
C GLU A 88 -5.05 6.11 7.94
N LEU A 89 -4.03 6.84 7.49
CA LEU A 89 -2.71 6.87 8.12
C LEU A 89 -2.70 7.58 9.49
N SER A 90 -3.64 8.51 9.70
CA SER A 90 -3.71 9.33 10.92
C SER A 90 -4.48 8.67 12.08
N ARG A 91 -5.14 7.55 11.82
CA ARG A 91 -5.87 6.77 12.83
C ARG A 91 -4.94 6.34 13.98
N PRO A 92 -5.43 6.16 15.22
CA PRO A 92 -4.59 5.83 16.38
C PRO A 92 -3.68 4.61 16.18
N LYS A 93 -4.22 3.54 15.56
CA LYS A 93 -3.44 2.35 15.19
C LYS A 93 -2.30 2.69 14.23
N GLY A 94 -2.57 3.50 13.20
CA GLY A 94 -1.57 3.95 12.23
C GLY A 94 -0.45 4.78 12.84
N ARG A 95 -0.72 5.56 13.90
CA ARG A 95 0.32 6.34 14.60
C ARG A 95 1.34 5.46 15.30
N ARG A 96 0.92 4.34 15.89
CA ARG A 96 1.82 3.35 16.53
C ARG A 96 2.69 2.66 15.48
N LEU A 97 2.06 2.21 14.39
CA LEU A 97 2.76 1.55 13.27
C LEU A 97 3.75 2.49 12.58
N ARG A 98 3.42 3.78 12.45
CA ARG A 98 4.36 4.80 11.93
C ARG A 98 5.64 4.90 12.73
N LYS A 99 5.58 4.77 14.06
CA LYS A 99 6.78 4.79 14.91
C LYS A 99 7.61 3.52 14.69
N SER A 100 6.96 2.35 14.71
CA SER A 100 7.62 1.05 14.56
C SER A 100 8.26 0.86 13.17
N PHE A 101 7.60 1.32 12.11
CA PHE A 101 8.05 1.11 10.73
C PHE A 101 8.81 2.30 10.13
N ARG A 102 9.15 3.33 10.91
CA ARG A 102 9.86 4.51 10.40
C ARG A 102 11.16 4.13 9.69
N GLY A 103 11.94 3.21 10.26
CA GLY A 103 13.19 2.73 9.68
C GLY A 103 12.96 2.07 8.32
N ILE A 104 12.05 1.09 8.28
CA ILE A 104 11.71 0.34 7.06
C ILE A 104 11.20 1.27 5.96
N VAL A 105 10.35 2.24 6.30
CA VAL A 105 9.86 3.21 5.32
C VAL A 105 11.00 4.09 4.78
N LYS A 106 11.89 4.57 5.66
CA LYS A 106 13.04 5.39 5.24
C LYS A 106 13.93 4.61 4.28
N GLU A 107 14.29 3.38 4.64
CA GLU A 107 15.11 2.49 3.81
C GLU A 107 14.43 2.21 2.47
N GLY A 108 13.17 1.78 2.49
CA GLY A 108 12.43 1.46 1.27
C GLY A 108 12.28 2.65 0.32
N LEU A 109 12.11 3.87 0.84
CA LEU A 109 12.09 5.08 0.02
C LEU A 109 13.46 5.41 -0.57
N SER A 110 14.54 5.23 0.18
CA SER A 110 15.90 5.39 -0.32
C SER A 110 16.20 4.40 -1.45
N THR A 111 15.90 3.12 -1.26
CA THR A 111 16.05 2.08 -2.30
C THR A 111 15.23 2.41 -3.54
N LEU A 112 13.98 2.84 -3.39
CA LEU A 112 13.13 3.20 -4.52
C LEU A 112 13.64 4.44 -5.26
N THR A 113 14.32 5.35 -4.57
CA THR A 113 14.99 6.49 -5.19
C THR A 113 16.22 6.03 -5.98
N LEU A 114 17.04 5.14 -5.43
CA LEU A 114 18.20 4.56 -6.11
C LEU A 114 17.83 3.74 -7.35
N LEU A 115 16.66 3.09 -7.36
CA LEU A 115 16.17 2.29 -8.48
C LEU A 115 15.35 3.09 -9.52
N ALA A 116 15.08 4.36 -9.26
CA ALA A 116 14.30 5.23 -10.15
C ALA A 116 15.17 6.16 -11.01
N PHE A 117 16.49 6.03 -10.89
CA PHE A 117 17.54 6.66 -11.72
C PHE A 117 18.49 5.56 -12.20
#